data_AF-A0A4Q1UTK9-F1
#
_entry.id   AF-A0A4Q1UTK9-F1
#
_cell.length_a   1.000
_cell.length_b   1.000
_cell.length_c   1.000
_cell.angle_alpha   90.00
_cell.angle_beta   90.00
_cell.angle_gamma   90.00
#
_symmetry.space_group_name_H-M   'P 1'
#
loop_
_entity.id
_entity.type
_entity.pdbx_description
1 polymer ?
#
loop_
_entity_poly.entity_id
_entity_poly.type
_entity_poly.pdbx_seq_one_letter_code
_entity_poly.pdbx_strand_id
1 'polypeptide(L)'
;MELGLKRPELLGVLDDLADVLTVVPVAALEPMFARCEETLRDAAPSRNGSVRAAHVLALAWSVEADVWATDRDFAGTGVATWSTPNLMRGFAEVGAG
;
A
#
# COMPACT_ATOMS: atom_id res chain seq x y z
N MET A 1 -9.88 -13.12 -12.53
CA MET A 1 -8.48 -12.70 -12.31
C MET A 1 -7.80 -13.86 -11.60
N GLU A 2 -7.10 -14.74 -12.33
CA GLU A 2 -6.42 -15.89 -11.70
C GLU A 2 -5.14 -15.40 -11.02
N LEU A 3 -5.30 -14.80 -9.83
CA LEU A 3 -4.22 -14.78 -8.84
C LEU A 3 -3.87 -16.25 -8.61
N GLY A 4 -2.64 -16.68 -8.95
CA GLY A 4 -2.15 -18.07 -8.90
C GLY A 4 -2.18 -18.71 -7.50
N LEU A 5 -3.36 -18.73 -6.88
CA LEU A 5 -3.66 -19.23 -5.57
C LEU A 5 -3.71 -20.75 -5.67
N LYS A 6 -2.74 -21.41 -5.04
CA LYS A 6 -2.72 -22.87 -4.87
C LYS A 6 -3.81 -23.38 -3.90
N ARG A 7 -4.82 -22.55 -3.62
CA ARG A 7 -5.84 -22.67 -2.56
C ARG A 7 -7.16 -22.05 -3.08
N PRO A 8 -7.82 -22.66 -4.08
CA PRO A 8 -9.01 -22.10 -4.74
C PRO A 8 -10.18 -21.84 -3.79
N GLU A 9 -10.23 -22.53 -2.65
CA GLU A 9 -11.20 -22.28 -1.58
C GLU A 9 -11.09 -20.89 -0.94
N LEU A 10 -9.96 -20.19 -1.12
CA LEU A 10 -9.78 -18.81 -0.64
C LEU A 10 -10.37 -17.76 -1.58
N LEU A 11 -10.83 -18.14 -2.77
CA LEU A 11 -11.43 -17.18 -3.71
C LEU A 11 -12.66 -16.50 -3.13
N GLY A 12 -13.56 -17.26 -2.47
CA GLY A 12 -14.73 -16.66 -1.82
C GLY A 12 -14.37 -15.67 -0.71
N VAL A 13 -13.30 -15.95 0.05
CA VAL A 13 -12.80 -15.03 1.09
C VAL A 13 -12.22 -13.75 0.46
N LEU A 14 -11.60 -13.85 -0.72
CA LEU A 14 -11.10 -12.68 -1.44
C LEU A 14 -12.23 -11.83 -2.01
N ASP A 15 -13.31 -12.45 -2.49
CA ASP A 15 -14.51 -11.74 -2.94
C ASP A 15 -15.16 -10.99 -1.77
N ASP A 16 -15.36 -11.65 -0.63
CA ASP A 16 -15.89 -11.03 0.60
C ASP A 16 -15.01 -9.84 1.06
N LEU A 17 -13.68 -9.98 0.94
CA LEU A 17 -12.74 -8.91 1.27
C LEU A 17 -12.79 -7.76 0.26
N ALA A 18 -12.92 -8.07 -1.03
CA ALA A 18 -13.02 -7.05 -2.07
C ALA A 18 -14.29 -6.19 -1.90
N ASP A 19 -15.38 -6.79 -1.44
CA ASP A 19 -16.66 -6.08 -1.21
C ASP A 19 -16.58 -5.03 -0.08
N VAL A 20 -15.66 -5.19 0.87
CA VAL A 20 -15.46 -4.22 1.97
C VAL A 20 -14.35 -3.21 1.70
N LEU A 21 -13.60 -3.37 0.60
CA LEU A 21 -12.52 -2.47 0.20
C LEU A 21 -13.01 -1.47 -0.86
N THR A 22 -12.62 -0.21 -0.71
CA THR A 22 -12.79 0.76 -1.81
C THR A 22 -11.66 0.57 -2.81
N VAL A 23 -11.97 -0.11 -3.93
CA VAL A 23 -11.02 -0.27 -5.04
C VAL A 23 -11.17 0.90 -6.01
N VAL A 24 -10.16 1.77 -6.06
CA VAL A 24 -10.15 2.92 -6.96
C VAL A 24 -9.55 2.50 -8.32
N PRO A 25 -10.27 2.68 -9.45
CA PRO A 25 -9.71 2.41 -10.77
C PRO A 25 -8.52 3.33 -11.06
N VAL A 26 -7.48 2.79 -11.71
CA VAL A 26 -6.27 3.56 -12.07
C VAL A 26 -6.61 4.81 -12.89
N ALA A 27 -7.58 4.73 -13.79
CA ALA A 27 -8.03 5.87 -14.60
C ALA A 27 -8.54 7.06 -13.75
N ALA A 28 -9.14 6.80 -12.58
CA ALA A 28 -9.57 7.86 -11.68
C ALA A 28 -8.39 8.59 -11.01
N LEU A 29 -7.19 7.99 -11.05
CA LEU A 29 -5.96 8.51 -10.44
C LEU A 29 -5.04 9.18 -11.46
N GLU A 30 -5.28 9.02 -12.76
CA GLU A 30 -4.48 9.64 -13.84
C GLU A 30 -4.27 11.15 -13.67
N PRO A 31 -5.26 11.96 -13.23
CA PRO A 31 -5.04 13.40 -13.01
C PRO A 31 -4.01 13.70 -11.93
N MET A 32 -3.71 12.74 -11.04
CA MET A 32 -2.76 12.91 -9.95
C MET A 32 -1.33 12.55 -10.35
N PHE A 33 -1.10 11.90 -11.50
CA PHE A 33 0.20 11.34 -11.85
C PHE A 33 1.31 12.39 -11.94
N ALA A 34 1.05 13.56 -12.52
CA ALA A 34 2.06 14.63 -12.60
C ALA A 34 2.53 15.10 -11.21
N ARG A 35 1.59 15.28 -10.28
CA ARG A 35 1.90 15.65 -8.88
C ARG A 35 2.64 14.53 -8.16
N CYS A 36 2.26 13.29 -8.41
CA CYS A 36 2.96 12.11 -7.89
C CYS A 36 4.41 12.07 -8.40
N GLU A 37 4.66 12.29 -9.69
CA GLU A 37 6.00 12.32 -10.28
C GLU A 37 6.89 13.42 -9.67
N GLU A 38 6.33 14.60 -9.41
CA GLU A 38 7.05 15.67 -8.71
C GLU A 38 7.42 15.25 -7.29
N THR A 39 6.47 14.68 -6.56
CA THR A 39 6.69 14.20 -5.19
C THR A 39 7.74 13.08 -5.15
N LEU A 40 7.82 12.25 -6.20
CA LEU A 40 8.82 11.18 -6.31
C LEU A 40 10.24 11.66 -6.53
N ARG A 41 10.43 12.86 -7.07
CA ARG A 41 11.75 13.45 -7.24
C ARG A 41 12.49 13.57 -5.91
N ASP A 42 11.73 13.83 -4.84
CA ASP A 42 12.25 14.06 -3.49
C ASP A 42 12.11 12.81 -2.59
N ALA A 43 11.55 11.71 -3.11
CA ALA A 43 11.34 10.49 -2.35
C ALA A 43 12.64 9.71 -2.13
N ALA A 44 12.80 9.14 -0.93
CA ALA A 44 13.90 8.23 -0.65
C ALA A 44 13.75 6.95 -1.51
N PRO A 45 14.83 6.49 -2.18
CA PRO A 45 14.77 5.28 -2.99
C PRO A 45 14.45 4.06 -2.11
N SER A 46 13.69 3.11 -2.67
CA SER A 46 13.50 1.80 -2.05
C SER A 46 14.86 1.18 -1.70
N ARG A 47 14.91 0.43 -0.59
CA ARG A 47 16.16 -0.20 -0.11
C ARG A 47 16.80 -1.14 -1.13
N ASN A 48 16.00 -1.68 -2.04
CA ASN A 48 16.47 -2.56 -3.14
C ASN A 48 16.67 -1.82 -4.48
N GLY A 49 16.49 -0.49 -4.52
CA GLY A 49 16.63 0.34 -5.72
C GLY A 49 15.46 0.26 -6.70
N SER A 50 14.38 -0.47 -6.38
CA SER A 50 13.21 -0.59 -7.25
C SER A 50 12.36 0.68 -7.23
N VAL A 51 11.99 1.17 -8.42
CA VAL A 51 11.04 2.28 -8.60
C VAL A 51 9.58 1.82 -8.69
N ARG A 52 9.34 0.50 -8.61
CA ARG A 52 7.98 -0.04 -8.78
C ARG A 52 7.03 0.37 -7.68
N ALA A 53 7.50 0.62 -6.46
CA ALA A 53 6.65 1.08 -5.36
C ALA A 53 6.49 2.60 -5.32
N ALA A 54 7.31 3.33 -6.08
CA ALA A 54 7.36 4.79 -6.06
C ALA A 54 5.97 5.39 -6.36
N HIS A 55 5.31 4.97 -7.44
CA HIS A 55 4.01 5.50 -7.81
C HIS A 55 2.93 5.30 -6.72
N VAL A 56 2.99 4.19 -5.96
CA VAL A 56 2.06 3.94 -4.85
C VAL A 56 2.34 4.87 -3.67
N LEU A 57 3.62 5.07 -3.34
CA LEU A 57 4.04 6.00 -2.29
C LEU A 57 3.63 7.44 -2.62
N ALA A 58 3.85 7.85 -3.86
CA ALA A 58 3.53 9.17 -4.36
C ALA A 58 2.02 9.47 -4.35
N LEU A 59 1.23 8.47 -4.74
CA LEU A 59 -0.21 8.54 -4.66
C LEU A 59 -0.65 8.72 -3.20
N ALA A 60 -0.18 7.85 -2.31
CA ALA A 60 -0.54 7.89 -0.90
C ALA A 60 -0.23 9.26 -0.28
N TRP A 61 0.97 9.80 -0.50
CA TRP A 61 1.32 11.14 -0.03
C TRP A 61 0.47 12.26 -0.66
N SER A 62 0.12 12.15 -1.93
CA SER A 62 -0.69 13.17 -2.61
C SER A 62 -2.12 13.27 -2.09
N VAL A 63 -2.63 12.22 -1.46
CA VAL A 63 -3.95 12.17 -0.81
C VAL A 63 -3.89 12.03 0.72
N GLU A 64 -2.70 12.19 1.33
CA GLU A 64 -2.47 12.01 2.77
C GLU A 64 -2.94 10.64 3.31
N ALA A 65 -2.81 9.59 2.51
CA ALA A 65 -3.20 8.24 2.88
C ALA A 65 -2.06 7.46 3.57
N ASP A 66 -2.45 6.60 4.51
CA ASP A 66 -1.59 5.57 5.07
C ASP A 66 -1.31 4.46 4.05
N VAL A 67 -0.09 3.90 4.08
CA VAL A 67 0.28 2.75 3.24
C VAL A 67 0.38 1.49 4.08
N TRP A 68 -0.39 0.47 3.70
CA TRP A 68 -0.18 -0.90 4.15
C TRP A 68 0.58 -1.69 3.09
N ALA A 69 1.77 -2.18 3.44
CA ALA A 69 2.57 -3.05 2.58
C ALA A 69 3.19 -4.20 3.38
N THR A 70 3.20 -5.40 2.79
CA THR A 70 3.95 -6.55 3.34
C THR A 70 5.42 -6.54 2.92
N ASP A 71 5.76 -5.76 1.89
CA ASP A 71 7.12 -5.55 1.42
C ASP A 71 7.89 -4.63 2.38
N ARG A 72 8.93 -5.17 3.01
CA ARG A 72 9.76 -4.42 3.97
C ARG A 72 10.69 -3.40 3.30
N ASP A 73 10.88 -3.51 1.97
CA ASP A 73 11.71 -2.60 1.19
C ASP A 73 10.87 -1.51 0.49
N PHE A 74 9.54 -1.51 0.66
CA PHE A 74 8.55 -0.75 -0.11
C PHE A 74 8.83 0.76 -0.24
N ALA A 75 9.48 1.38 0.74
CA ALA A 75 9.76 2.83 0.72
C ALA A 75 11.09 3.22 1.38
N GLY A 76 12.02 2.26 1.50
CA GLY A 76 13.28 2.50 2.22
C GLY A 76 13.07 2.74 3.72
N THR A 77 13.97 3.50 4.35
CA THR A 77 13.89 3.86 5.78
C THR A 77 13.23 5.22 5.96
N GLY A 78 12.27 5.34 6.89
CA GLY A 78 11.66 6.62 7.27
C GLY A 78 10.21 6.84 6.81
N VAL A 79 9.64 5.91 6.04
CA VAL A 79 8.20 5.92 5.69
C VAL A 79 7.45 4.99 6.63
N ALA A 80 6.42 5.51 7.29
CA ALA A 80 5.51 4.70 8.09
C ALA A 80 4.74 3.76 7.17
N THR A 81 5.13 2.48 7.16
CA THR A 81 4.39 1.42 6.48
C THR A 81 3.78 0.50 7.51
N TRP A 82 2.47 0.28 7.40
CA TRP A 82 1.77 -0.69 8.22
C TRP A 82 2.02 -2.08 7.65
N SER A 83 2.57 -2.96 8.49
CA SER A 83 2.68 -4.40 8.23
C SER A 83 1.78 -5.14 9.21
N THR A 84 1.35 -6.37 8.92
CA THR A 84 0.51 -7.14 9.84
C THR A 84 1.05 -7.18 11.28
N PRO A 85 2.36 -7.41 11.52
CA PRO A 85 2.90 -7.32 12.88
C PRO A 85 2.80 -5.91 13.51
N ASN A 86 3.06 -4.85 12.76
CA ASN A 86 3.01 -3.47 13.26
C ASN A 86 1.58 -3.02 13.56
N LEU A 87 0.62 -3.42 12.72
CA LEU A 87 -0.80 -3.19 12.92
C LEU A 87 -1.30 -3.89 14.20
N MET A 88 -0.97 -5.18 14.36
CA MET A 88 -1.37 -5.94 15.56
C MET A 88 -0.77 -5.32 16.84
N ARG A 89 0.44 -4.75 16.75
CA ARG A 89 1.03 -3.98 17.85
C ARG A 89 0.28 -2.67 18.11
N GLY A 90 -0.05 -1.91 17.06
CA GLY A 90 -0.85 -0.69 17.19
C GLY A 90 -2.23 -0.95 17.82
N PHE A 91 -2.92 -2.03 17.43
CA PHE A 91 -4.17 -2.44 18.07
C PHE A 91 -4.00 -2.80 19.55
N ALA A 92 -2.88 -3.42 19.92
CA ALA A 92 -2.58 -3.73 21.32
C ALA A 92 -2.32 -2.47 22.16
N GLU A 93 -1.76 -1.41 21.57
CA GLU A 93 -1.50 -0.13 22.22
C GLU A 93 -2.79 0.69 22.42
N VAL A 94 -3.73 0.66 21.46
CA VAL A 94 -5.03 1.33 21.56
C VAL A 94 -5.96 0.65 22.58
N GLY A 95 -5.85 -0.67 22.77
CA GLY A 95 -6.64 -1.42 23.75
C GLY A 95 -6.15 -1.34 25.20
N ALA A 96 -5.03 -0.66 25.45
CA ALA A 96 -4.41 -0.54 26.78
C ALA A 96 -4.64 0.82 27.46
N GLY A 97 -5.47 1.69 26.87
CA GLY A 97 -5.82 3.04 27.37
C GLY A 97 -7.20 3.09 28.01
#